data_AF-A0A956TRC9-F1
#
_entry.id   AF-A0A956TRC9-F1
#
_cell.length_a   1.000
_cell.length_b   1.000
_cell.length_c   1.000
_cell.angle_alpha   90.00
_cell.angle_beta   90.00
_cell.angle_gamma   90.00
#
_symmetry.space_group_name_H-M   'P 1'
#
loop_
_entity.id
_entity.type
_entity.pdbx_description
1 polymer ?
#
loop_
_entity_poly.entity_id
_entity_poly.type
_entity_poly.pdbx_seq_one_letter_code
_entity_poly.pdbx_strand_id
1 'polypeptide(L)'
;MVQAGIVTPSQLQEAVKHSRNKKLQIGQVLVMQGLLTPKELQMALEAQSLLRDKSIDINIAVQCLKVARKIGAAFSDVLQDYDEAAAQRARTGKLGELLLDAGVIKQQEFSQAMEQGLNTGMPLGRMLVLNQVVTADFLEKALDIQVRLRDEMMS
;
A
#
# COMPACT_ATOMS: atom_id res chain seq x y z
N MET A 1 4.69 11.76 10.60
CA MET A 1 4.64 13.18 10.14
C MET A 1 5.95 13.67 9.54
N VAL A 2 7.09 13.66 10.25
CA VAL A 2 8.38 14.15 9.71
C VAL A 2 8.89 13.32 8.52
N GLN A 3 8.96 12.00 8.67
CA GLN A 3 9.38 11.09 7.59
C GLN A 3 8.41 11.10 6.38
N ALA A 4 7.15 11.44 6.62
CA ALA A 4 6.14 11.64 5.58
C ALA A 4 6.24 13.03 4.91
N GLY A 5 7.17 13.90 5.34
CA GLY A 5 7.35 15.25 4.80
C GLY A 5 6.20 16.21 5.12
N ILE A 6 5.39 15.88 6.14
CA ILE A 6 4.24 16.71 6.53
C ILE A 6 4.70 17.93 7.31
N VAL A 7 5.68 17.75 8.21
CA VAL A 7 6.30 18.83 9.01
C VAL A 7 7.81 18.65 8.99
N THR A 8 8.55 19.75 9.12
CA THR A 8 10.02 19.69 9.26
C THR A 8 10.43 19.34 10.70
N PRO A 9 11.65 18.81 10.92
CA PRO A 9 12.17 18.58 12.27
C PRO A 9 12.17 19.85 13.14
N SER A 10 12.51 21.00 12.56
CA SER A 10 12.54 22.29 13.26
C SER A 10 11.15 22.75 13.68
N GLN A 11 10.17 22.63 12.78
CA GLN A 11 8.75 22.92 13.08
C GLN A 11 8.22 22.03 14.22
N LEU A 12 8.56 20.73 14.19
CA LEU A 12 8.16 19.82 15.26
C LEU A 12 8.81 20.20 16.60
N GLN A 13 10.10 20.53 16.62
CA GLN A 13 10.78 20.97 17.84
C GLN A 13 10.17 22.24 18.42
N GLU A 14 9.80 23.20 17.57
CA GLU A 14 9.14 24.43 17.99
C GLU A 14 7.76 24.15 18.58
N ALA A 15 6.96 23.29 17.96
CA ALA A 15 5.67 22.87 18.49
C ALA A 15 5.80 22.15 19.84
N VAL A 16 6.85 21.32 20.02
CA VAL A 16 7.14 20.66 21.31
C VAL A 16 7.42 21.69 22.40
N LYS A 17 8.23 22.72 22.13
CA LYS A 17 8.52 23.80 23.10
C LYS A 17 7.24 24.54 23.50
N HIS A 18 6.39 24.89 22.54
CA HIS A 18 5.12 25.57 22.80
C HIS A 18 4.10 24.70 23.53
N SER A 19 4.07 23.39 23.26
CA SER A 19 3.16 22.44 23.92
C SER A 19 3.40 22.34 25.43
N ARG A 20 4.67 22.32 25.86
CA ARG A 20 5.07 22.22 27.26
C ARG A 20 4.60 23.41 28.09
N ASN A 21 4.60 24.60 27.50
CA ASN A 21 4.23 25.84 28.18
C ASN A 21 2.70 25.99 28.34
N LYS A 22 1.90 25.32 27.50
CA LYS A 22 0.44 25.52 27.43
C LYS A 22 -0.40 24.29 27.80
N LYS A 23 0.22 23.15 28.19
CA LYS A 23 -0.45 21.85 28.40
C LYS A 23 -1.30 21.38 27.21
N LEU A 24 -0.97 21.81 26.00
CA LEU A 24 -1.66 21.42 24.76
C LEU A 24 -0.96 20.21 24.14
N GLN A 25 -1.70 19.39 23.39
CA GLN A 25 -1.09 18.29 22.64
C GLN A 25 -0.28 18.85 21.46
N ILE A 26 0.88 18.24 21.16
CA ILE A 26 1.77 18.70 20.08
C ILE A 26 1.01 18.80 18.75
N GLY A 27 0.13 17.83 18.45
CA GLY A 27 -0.71 17.85 17.26
C GLY A 27 -1.63 19.08 17.18
N GLN A 28 -2.24 19.48 18.29
CA GLN A 28 -3.08 20.68 18.35
C GLN A 28 -2.27 21.95 18.12
N VAL A 29 -1.06 22.03 18.70
CA VAL A 29 -0.15 23.17 18.49
C VAL A 29 0.23 23.29 17.02
N LEU A 30 0.53 22.17 16.35
CA LEU A 30 0.85 22.16 14.93
C LEU A 30 -0.33 22.65 14.05
N VAL A 31 -1.56 22.30 14.42
CA VAL A 31 -2.76 22.82 13.74
C VAL A 31 -2.94 24.32 13.99
N MET A 32 -2.79 24.77 15.25
CA MET A 32 -2.89 26.19 15.60
C MET A 32 -1.84 27.05 14.91
N GLN A 33 -0.65 26.51 14.65
CA GLN A 33 0.43 27.18 13.91
C GLN A 33 0.20 27.15 12.38
N GLY A 34 -0.89 26.56 11.90
CA GLY A 34 -1.17 26.41 10.47
C GLY A 34 -0.24 25.44 9.74
N LEU A 35 0.54 24.63 10.47
CA LEU A 35 1.47 23.66 9.92
C LEU A 35 0.78 22.35 9.52
N LEU A 36 -0.37 22.07 10.14
CA LEU A 36 -1.24 20.95 9.82
C LEU A 36 -2.67 21.45 9.64
N THR A 37 -3.37 20.86 8.68
CA THR A 37 -4.83 20.89 8.69
C THR A 37 -5.38 19.88 9.72
N PRO A 38 -6.63 20.04 10.21
CA PRO A 38 -7.27 19.04 11.06
C PRO A 38 -7.31 17.65 10.40
N LYS A 39 -7.50 17.60 9.07
CA LYS A 39 -7.45 16.35 8.29
C LYS A 39 -6.06 15.71 8.31
N GLU A 40 -4.98 16.48 8.13
CA GLU A 40 -3.63 15.94 8.20
C GLU A 40 -3.25 15.45 9.61
N LEU A 41 -3.74 16.13 10.65
CA LEU A 41 -3.60 15.64 12.01
C LEU A 41 -4.33 14.31 12.22
N GLN A 42 -5.58 14.22 11.76
CA GLN A 42 -6.39 12.99 11.82
C GLN A 42 -5.67 11.80 11.15
N MET A 43 -5.23 11.96 9.89
CA MET A 43 -4.50 10.92 9.16
C MET A 43 -3.25 10.44 9.91
N ALA A 44 -2.51 11.39 10.49
CA ALA A 44 -1.29 11.05 11.22
C ALA A 44 -1.55 10.35 12.55
N LEU A 45 -2.65 10.66 13.24
CA LEU A 45 -3.07 9.96 14.46
C LEU A 45 -3.52 8.53 14.16
N GLU A 46 -4.26 8.33 13.06
CA GLU A 46 -4.67 7.00 12.58
C GLU A 46 -3.44 6.12 12.29
N ALA A 47 -2.51 6.64 11.48
CA ALA A 47 -1.25 5.96 11.19
C ALA A 47 -0.45 5.64 12.46
N GLN A 48 -0.40 6.58 13.41
CA GLN A 48 0.33 6.39 14.68
C GLN A 48 -0.34 5.35 15.58
N SER A 49 -1.67 5.23 15.53
CA SER A 49 -2.40 4.16 16.23
C SER A 49 -2.02 2.79 15.67
N LEU A 50 -2.12 2.62 14.36
CA LEU A 50 -1.85 1.35 13.70
C LEU A 50 -0.38 0.91 13.83
N LEU A 51 0.57 1.85 13.86
CA LEU A 51 1.97 1.58 14.16
C LEU A 51 2.18 1.08 15.59
N ARG A 52 1.49 1.69 16.57
CA ARG A 52 1.57 1.29 17.97
C ARG A 52 0.97 -0.10 18.20
N ASP A 53 -0.12 -0.38 17.50
CA ASP A 53 -0.82 -1.67 17.54
C ASP A 53 -0.11 -2.75 16.69
N LYS A 54 1.00 -2.39 16.01
CA LYS A 54 1.80 -3.22 15.11
C LYS A 54 1.02 -3.80 13.92
N SER A 55 -0.09 -3.18 13.56
CA SER A 55 -0.90 -3.58 12.40
C SER A 55 -0.24 -3.21 11.07
N ILE A 56 0.61 -2.17 11.06
CA ILE A 56 1.36 -1.73 9.87
C ILE A 56 2.80 -1.38 10.23
N ASP A 57 3.70 -1.47 9.25
CA ASP A 57 5.09 -1.02 9.37
C ASP A 57 5.26 0.48 9.09
N ILE A 58 6.35 1.06 9.62
CA ILE A 58 6.70 2.47 9.43
C ILE A 58 6.78 2.85 7.94
N ASN A 59 7.27 1.94 7.09
CA ASN A 59 7.39 2.18 5.65
C ASN A 59 6.01 2.30 4.99
N ILE A 60 5.07 1.42 5.33
CA ILE A 60 3.68 1.45 4.81
C ILE A 60 3.00 2.73 5.29
N ALA A 61 3.12 3.07 6.58
CA ALA A 61 2.55 4.28 7.14
C ALA A 61 3.07 5.55 6.44
N VAL A 62 4.38 5.64 6.18
CA VAL A 62 4.99 6.78 5.48
C VAL A 62 4.50 6.89 4.03
N GLN A 63 4.38 5.77 3.32
CA GLN A 63 3.88 5.77 1.94
C GLN A 63 2.40 6.17 1.88
N CYS A 64 1.55 5.56 2.71
CA CYS A 64 0.12 5.87 2.74
C CYS A 64 -0.14 7.33 3.14
N LEU A 65 0.59 7.87 4.14
CA LEU A 65 0.48 9.28 4.52
C LEU A 65 0.85 10.24 3.37
N LYS A 66 1.88 9.91 2.58
CA LYS A 66 2.29 10.72 1.42
C LYS A 66 1.21 10.73 0.34
N VAL A 67 0.66 9.56 0.03
CA VAL A 67 -0.39 9.41 -0.97
C VAL A 67 -1.67 10.11 -0.52
N ALA A 68 -2.14 9.83 0.70
CA ALA A 68 -3.35 10.42 1.27
C ALA A 68 -3.29 11.96 1.26
N ARG A 69 -2.14 12.54 1.64
CA ARG A 69 -1.92 13.99 1.54
C ARG A 69 -1.97 14.51 0.11
N LYS A 70 -1.34 13.81 -0.84
CA LYS A 70 -1.26 14.24 -2.24
C LYS A 70 -2.63 14.28 -2.91
N ILE A 71 -3.49 13.29 -2.62
CA ILE A 71 -4.80 13.16 -3.26
C ILE A 71 -5.97 13.68 -2.40
N GLY A 72 -5.70 14.07 -1.14
CA GLY A 72 -6.70 14.57 -0.22
C GLY A 72 -7.69 13.51 0.30
N ALA A 73 -7.29 12.23 0.31
CA ALA A 73 -8.10 11.10 0.77
C ALA A 73 -7.89 10.81 2.27
N ALA A 74 -8.78 10.00 2.86
CA ALA A 74 -8.57 9.49 4.21
C ALA A 74 -7.43 8.47 4.25
N PHE A 75 -6.75 8.34 5.39
CA PHE A 75 -5.65 7.40 5.53
C PHE A 75 -6.14 5.94 5.42
N SER A 76 -7.32 5.64 5.96
CA SER A 76 -7.97 4.34 5.86
C SER A 76 -8.16 3.88 4.42
N ASP A 77 -8.66 4.77 3.57
CA ASP A 77 -8.99 4.44 2.18
C ASP A 77 -7.72 4.11 1.39
N VAL A 78 -6.67 4.91 1.59
CA VAL A 78 -5.36 4.67 0.96
C VAL A 78 -4.70 3.38 1.47
N LEU A 79 -4.86 3.07 2.75
CA LEU A 79 -4.35 1.82 3.32
C LEU A 79 -5.09 0.61 2.73
N GLN A 80 -6.42 0.69 2.59
CA GLN A 80 -7.21 -0.35 1.97
C GLN A 80 -6.78 -0.59 0.51
N ASP A 81 -6.63 0.47 -0.28
CA ASP A 81 -6.14 0.37 -1.67
C ASP A 81 -4.75 -0.27 -1.74
N TYR A 82 -3.87 0.06 -0.78
CA TYR A 82 -2.55 -0.54 -0.68
C TYR A 82 -2.61 -2.05 -0.42
N ASP A 83 -3.42 -2.47 0.55
CA ASP A 83 -3.60 -3.87 0.92
C ASP A 83 -4.25 -4.67 -0.20
N GLU A 84 -5.26 -4.11 -0.87
CA GLU A 84 -5.91 -4.74 -2.03
C GLU A 84 -4.91 -4.93 -3.18
N ALA A 85 -4.10 -3.91 -3.48
CA ALA A 85 -3.07 -4.02 -4.51
C ALA A 85 -1.98 -5.04 -4.15
N ALA A 86 -1.59 -5.13 -2.87
CA ALA A 86 -0.66 -6.15 -2.39
C ALA A 86 -1.24 -7.56 -2.53
N ALA A 87 -2.51 -7.74 -2.15
CA ALA A 87 -3.21 -9.00 -2.28
C ALA A 87 -3.38 -9.43 -3.75
N GLN A 88 -3.66 -8.50 -4.65
CA GLN A 88 -3.71 -8.77 -6.09
C GLN A 88 -2.35 -9.21 -6.65
N ARG A 89 -1.25 -8.58 -6.23
CA ARG A 89 0.11 -9.01 -6.63
C ARG A 89 0.40 -10.42 -6.14
N ALA A 90 0.07 -10.74 -4.90
CA ALA A 90 0.25 -12.09 -4.36
C ALA A 90 -0.58 -13.15 -5.12
N ARG A 91 -1.85 -12.85 -5.41
CA ARG A 91 -2.73 -13.73 -6.21
C ARG A 91 -2.17 -13.99 -7.59
N THR A 92 -1.83 -12.94 -8.34
CA THR A 92 -1.29 -13.07 -9.70
C THR A 92 0.07 -13.76 -9.74
N GLY A 93 0.91 -13.60 -8.70
CA GLY A 93 2.14 -14.36 -8.53
C GLY A 93 1.86 -15.86 -8.39
N LYS A 94 0.97 -16.22 -7.45
CA LYS A 94 0.59 -17.62 -7.23
C LYS A 94 -0.09 -18.24 -8.46
N LEU A 95 -0.91 -17.46 -9.17
CA LEU A 95 -1.51 -17.91 -10.42
C LEU A 95 -0.44 -18.21 -11.47
N GLY A 96 0.58 -17.37 -11.61
CA GLY A 96 1.69 -17.63 -12.53
C GLY A 96 2.39 -18.95 -12.23
N GLU A 97 2.62 -19.29 -10.96
CA GLU A 97 3.18 -20.59 -10.56
C GLU A 97 2.27 -21.74 -11.00
N LEU A 98 0.95 -21.62 -10.76
CA LEU A 98 -0.02 -22.64 -11.16
C LEU A 98 -0.08 -22.82 -12.68
N LEU A 99 0.01 -21.74 -13.44
CA LEU A 99 0.04 -21.79 -14.91
C LEU A 99 1.31 -22.47 -15.43
N LEU A 100 2.45 -22.26 -14.75
CA LEU A 100 3.70 -22.93 -15.06
C LEU A 100 3.61 -24.43 -14.75
N ASP A 101 3.10 -24.79 -13.58
CA ASP A 101 2.91 -26.19 -13.15
C ASP A 101 1.93 -26.93 -14.07
N ALA A 102 0.90 -26.25 -14.55
CA ALA A 102 -0.07 -26.78 -15.52
C ALA A 102 0.47 -26.85 -16.96
N GLY A 103 1.68 -26.34 -17.22
CA GLY A 103 2.26 -26.29 -18.56
C GLY A 103 1.59 -25.30 -19.52
N VAL A 104 0.76 -24.39 -19.00
CA VAL A 104 0.12 -23.32 -19.79
C VAL A 104 1.15 -22.28 -20.21
N ILE A 105 2.14 -22.02 -19.36
CA ILE A 105 3.28 -21.14 -19.65
C ILE A 105 4.59 -21.89 -19.43
N LYS A 106 5.65 -21.48 -20.12
CA LYS A 106 6.99 -22.06 -19.99
C LYS A 106 7.79 -21.38 -18.89
N GLN A 107 8.79 -22.10 -18.36
CA GLN A 107 9.73 -21.56 -17.36
C GLN A 107 10.38 -20.25 -17.83
N GLN A 108 10.75 -20.16 -19.11
CA GLN A 108 11.36 -18.96 -19.68
C GLN A 108 10.40 -17.76 -19.68
N GLU A 109 9.14 -17.97 -20.05
CA GLU A 109 8.10 -16.93 -20.09
C GLU A 109 7.76 -16.44 -18.67
N PHE A 110 7.68 -17.36 -17.71
CA PHE A 110 7.49 -17.06 -16.30
C PHE A 110 8.65 -16.24 -15.72
N SER A 111 9.90 -16.69 -15.91
CA SER A 111 11.09 -16.00 -15.41
C SER A 111 11.24 -14.60 -16.03
N GLN A 112 10.99 -14.46 -17.33
CA GLN A 112 11.05 -13.15 -18.00
C GLN A 112 9.96 -12.20 -17.48
N ALA A 113 8.72 -12.66 -17.35
CA ALA A 113 7.63 -11.84 -16.83
C ALA A 113 7.86 -11.43 -15.37
N MET A 114 8.47 -12.31 -14.56
CA MET A 114 8.82 -12.02 -13.18
C MET A 114 9.92 -10.97 -13.06
N GLU A 115 11.00 -11.11 -13.81
CA GLU A 115 12.10 -10.12 -13.83
C GLU A 115 11.59 -8.74 -14.26
N GLN A 116 10.79 -8.68 -15.33
CA GLN A 116 10.20 -7.43 -15.79
C GLN A 116 9.20 -6.85 -14.78
N GLY A 117 8.43 -7.68 -14.09
CA GLY A 117 7.53 -7.26 -13.02
C GLY A 117 8.27 -6.62 -11.84
N LEU A 118 9.41 -7.19 -11.45
CA LEU A 118 10.29 -6.61 -10.42
C LEU A 118 10.86 -5.26 -10.84
N ASN A 119 11.28 -5.12 -12.11
CA ASN A 119 11.85 -3.88 -12.63
C ASN A 119 10.80 -2.77 -12.84
N THR A 120 9.56 -3.13 -13.16
CA THR A 120 8.47 -2.17 -13.45
C THR A 120 7.53 -1.93 -12.27
N GLY A 121 7.58 -2.78 -11.24
CA GLY A 121 6.61 -2.78 -10.14
C GLY A 121 5.23 -3.31 -10.52
N MET A 122 5.07 -3.89 -11.72
CA MET A 122 3.80 -4.44 -12.20
C MET A 122 3.55 -5.87 -11.69
N PRO A 123 2.29 -6.26 -11.46
CA PRO A 123 1.95 -7.64 -11.10
C PRO A 123 2.36 -8.65 -12.19
N LEU A 124 2.76 -9.86 -11.79
CA LEU A 124 3.18 -10.91 -12.72
C LEU A 124 2.12 -11.22 -13.78
N GLY A 125 0.85 -11.33 -13.39
CA GLY A 125 -0.26 -11.56 -14.32
C GLY A 125 -0.36 -10.46 -15.39
N ARG A 126 -0.13 -9.20 -15.02
CA ARG A 126 -0.11 -8.09 -15.98
C ARG A 126 1.06 -8.22 -16.95
N MET A 127 2.22 -8.64 -16.48
CA MET A 127 3.39 -8.89 -17.33
C MET A 127 3.16 -10.04 -18.32
N LEU A 128 2.52 -11.13 -17.88
CA LEU A 128 2.16 -12.25 -18.76
C LEU A 128 1.20 -11.81 -19.89
N VAL A 129 0.27 -10.90 -19.60
CA VAL A 129 -0.61 -10.31 -20.63
C VAL A 129 0.14 -9.38 -21.57
N LEU A 130 1.00 -8.50 -21.05
CA LEU A 130 1.79 -7.58 -21.86
C LEU A 130 2.77 -8.31 -22.79
N ASN A 131 3.34 -9.42 -22.31
CA ASN A 131 4.22 -10.28 -23.08
C ASN A 131 3.45 -11.19 -24.06
N GLN A 132 2.12 -11.06 -24.11
CA GLN A 132 1.23 -11.87 -24.96
C GLN A 132 1.33 -13.38 -24.71
N VAL A 133 1.79 -13.78 -23.51
CA VAL A 133 1.88 -15.17 -23.08
C VAL A 133 0.47 -15.69 -22.75
N VAL A 134 -0.37 -14.83 -22.16
CA VAL A 134 -1.78 -15.11 -21.89
C VAL A 134 -2.63 -13.91 -22.32
N THR A 135 -3.91 -14.13 -22.56
CA THR A 135 -4.86 -13.04 -22.83
C THR A 135 -5.39 -12.44 -21.53
N ALA A 136 -5.88 -11.20 -21.59
CA ALA A 136 -6.53 -10.57 -20.43
C ALA A 136 -7.76 -11.37 -19.96
N ASP A 137 -8.58 -11.84 -20.91
CA ASP A 137 -9.77 -12.68 -20.65
C ASP A 137 -9.40 -14.02 -20.00
N PHE A 138 -8.31 -14.65 -20.45
CA PHE A 138 -7.80 -15.87 -19.81
C PHE A 138 -7.35 -15.60 -18.37
N LEU A 139 -6.58 -14.55 -18.15
CA LEU A 139 -6.08 -14.19 -16.82
C LEU A 139 -7.24 -13.89 -15.86
N GLU A 140 -8.26 -13.16 -16.30
CA GLU A 140 -9.45 -12.84 -15.52
C GLU A 140 -10.20 -14.10 -15.10
N LYS A 141 -10.51 -14.99 -16.05
CA LYS A 141 -11.17 -16.28 -15.74
C LYS A 141 -10.35 -17.15 -14.80
N ALA A 142 -9.03 -17.19 -15.00
CA ALA A 142 -8.14 -17.99 -14.17
C ALA A 142 -8.05 -17.46 -12.74
N LEU A 143 -8.05 -16.13 -12.56
CA LEU A 143 -8.15 -15.50 -11.24
C LEU A 143 -9.50 -15.77 -10.57
N ASP A 144 -10.61 -15.68 -11.31
CA ASP A 144 -11.95 -15.98 -10.79
C ASP A 144 -12.05 -17.42 -10.27
N ILE A 145 -11.51 -18.38 -11.03
CA ILE A 145 -11.45 -19.79 -10.61
C ILE A 145 -10.58 -19.93 -9.36
N GLN A 146 -9.40 -19.30 -9.32
CA GLN A 146 -8.51 -19.35 -8.17
C GLN A 146 -9.16 -18.80 -6.89
N VAL A 147 -9.96 -17.73 -7.01
CA VAL A 147 -10.72 -17.16 -5.89
C VAL A 147 -11.79 -18.14 -5.42
N ARG A 148 -12.59 -18.69 -6.33
CA ARG A 148 -13.66 -19.65 -5.99
C ARG A 148 -13.13 -20.91 -5.31
N LEU A 149 -12.04 -21.49 -5.81
CA LEU A 149 -11.41 -22.66 -5.21
C LEU A 149 -10.93 -22.38 -3.78
N ARG A 150 -10.46 -21.17 -3.51
CA ARG A 150 -10.07 -20.78 -2.15
C ARG A 150 -11.27 -20.71 -1.21
N ASP A 151 -12.37 -20.14 -1.68
CA ASP A 151 -13.58 -19.97 -0.87
C ASP A 151 -14.23 -21.33 -0.57
N GLU A 152 -14.25 -22.26 -1.54
CA GLU A 152 -14.74 -23.63 -1.34
C GLU A 152 -13.89 -24.44 -0.36
N MET A 153 -12.57 -24.24 -0.33
CA MET A 153 -11.67 -24.91 0.61
C MET A 153 -11.73 -24.35 2.05
N MET A 154 -12.27 -23.14 2.22
CA MET A 154 -12.40 -22.46 3.53
C MET A 154 -13.80 -22.58 4.13
N SER A 155 -14.76 -23.16 3.40
CA SER A 155 -16.10 -23.54 3.86
C SER A 155 -16.15 -24.96 4.44
#